data_AF-A0A3M0WF79-F1
#
_entry.id   AF-A0A3M0WF79-F1
#
_cell.length_a   1.000
_cell.length_b   1.000
_cell.length_c   1.000
_cell.angle_alpha   90.00
_cell.angle_beta   90.00
_cell.angle_gamma   90.00
#
_symmetry.space_group_name_H-M   'P 1'
#
loop_
_entity.id
_entity.type
_entity.pdbx_description
1 polymer ?
#
loop_
_entity_poly.entity_id
_entity_poly.type
_entity_poly.pdbx_seq_one_letter_code
_entity_poly.pdbx_strand_id
1 'polypeptide(L)'
;MVGATVGFAAAASFPEPFTSNTAVVVGNGAATSDSSAAAEVLSALKEAASKKSVSGKTTLSGEGDKFQFKKSSTLFHMGDTISSFYSQIDDGELPTLLKDETYSDTNHDEFDYTQKITIDSGVQLTMFEDSDYKEDEPTVGFRIPAGKTVLTYTLDFSDKPTMSNMENTDITIMGKDYYILDVSSTNDKITLLDSADTTLLAEGESKTITLGDKSYEVSIEFINSNEVKLKINGDITKSISEGGTYKLKSGEYVGIKDILYSSKDTGVSKVEFSIGSGKLVLEDGNDVEMNDETIDGLTVGITNSSNKLDKITLTWNADDDLFITEDQEIEMPGFKTVKLIFTGLNYPAEEEIKVEVDSDYAKLENFPTIDSVYEIPLLYTNGSAYTLIGKDSDKMLLTSGGNSITFNASKHEMFIASYDDGDDGESYILKAGSFGDTDGVNKTTIYERKGDSWDSVETVQENDTIELGNVELKIGAINKRQKTVVIYNNSAETNFYELFSKEGLKIYLP
;
A
#
# COMPACT_ATOMS: atom_id res chain seq x y z
N MET A 1 -44.32 -33.14 -28.28
CA MET A 1 -43.12 -33.99 -28.48
C MET A 1 -42.39 -33.50 -29.71
N VAL A 2 -41.07 -33.46 -29.62
CA VAL A 2 -40.08 -32.91 -30.57
C VAL A 2 -40.09 -31.37 -30.58
N GLY A 3 -39.04 -30.65 -30.18
CA GLY A 3 -37.72 -31.03 -29.71
C GLY A 3 -36.85 -29.77 -29.68
N ALA A 4 -36.41 -29.37 -28.48
CA ALA A 4 -35.19 -28.61 -28.25
C ALA A 4 -34.94 -28.65 -26.74
N THR A 5 -34.18 -29.65 -26.32
CA THR A 5 -33.39 -29.60 -25.09
C THR A 5 -32.53 -28.34 -25.15
N VAL A 6 -32.96 -27.26 -24.51
CA VAL A 6 -32.02 -26.24 -24.04
C VAL A 6 -31.32 -26.93 -22.87
N GLY A 7 -30.19 -27.56 -23.19
CA GLY A 7 -29.23 -27.94 -22.16
C GLY A 7 -28.93 -26.67 -21.39
N PHE A 8 -29.32 -26.63 -20.12
CA PHE A 8 -28.78 -25.68 -19.16
C PHE A 8 -27.32 -26.07 -18.97
N ALA A 9 -26.47 -25.71 -19.93
CA ALA A 9 -25.06 -25.60 -19.68
C ALA A 9 -24.94 -24.32 -18.85
N ALA A 10 -24.89 -24.47 -17.54
CA ALA A 10 -24.21 -23.50 -16.71
C ALA A 10 -22.75 -23.47 -17.22
N ALA A 11 -22.47 -22.62 -18.21
CA ALA A 11 -21.11 -22.28 -18.53
C ALA A 11 -20.58 -21.62 -17.27
N ALA A 12 -19.75 -22.34 -16.51
CA ALA A 12 -19.08 -21.80 -15.33
C ALA A 12 -18.20 -20.58 -15.70
N SER A 13 -17.91 -20.42 -17.00
CA SER A 13 -17.18 -19.32 -17.60
C SER A 13 -17.62 -19.12 -19.06
N PHE A 14 -17.85 -17.86 -19.46
CA PHE A 14 -18.03 -17.52 -20.87
C PHE A 14 -16.66 -17.49 -21.57
N PRO A 15 -16.52 -18.00 -22.80
CA PRO A 15 -15.27 -17.85 -23.57
C PRO A 15 -15.02 -16.38 -23.92
N GLU A 16 -13.77 -15.91 -23.88
CA GLU A 16 -13.42 -14.55 -24.36
C GLU A 16 -13.86 -14.38 -25.83
N PRO A 17 -14.44 -13.24 -26.25
CA PRO A 17 -14.20 -11.87 -25.76
C PRO A 17 -15.39 -11.15 -25.07
N PHE A 18 -16.32 -11.85 -24.41
CA PHE A 18 -17.54 -11.24 -23.84
C PHE A 18 -17.33 -10.43 -22.54
N THR A 19 -16.28 -9.60 -22.44
CA THR A 19 -15.90 -8.92 -21.19
C THR A 19 -16.13 -7.40 -21.17
N SER A 20 -16.56 -6.79 -22.26
CA SER A 20 -17.09 -5.41 -22.28
C SER A 20 -18.06 -5.21 -23.47
N ASN A 21 -19.05 -4.32 -23.32
CA ASN A 21 -20.01 -3.94 -24.37
C ASN A 21 -20.81 -5.07 -25.04
N THR A 22 -21.28 -6.06 -24.27
CA THR A 22 -22.12 -7.13 -24.83
C THR A 22 -23.58 -6.71 -24.98
N ALA A 23 -24.10 -6.75 -26.22
CA ALA A 23 -25.51 -6.56 -26.53
C ALA A 23 -26.19 -7.90 -26.85
N VAL A 24 -27.32 -8.18 -26.19
CA VAL A 24 -28.17 -9.33 -26.53
C VAL A 24 -29.31 -8.83 -27.41
N VAL A 25 -29.33 -9.24 -28.68
CA VAL A 25 -30.35 -8.83 -29.64
C VAL A 25 -31.50 -9.84 -29.65
N VAL A 26 -32.71 -9.35 -29.43
CA VAL A 26 -33.95 -10.14 -29.55
C VAL A 26 -34.68 -9.70 -30.82
N GLY A 27 -35.06 -10.67 -31.66
CA GLY A 27 -35.76 -10.39 -32.91
C GLY A 27 -37.16 -9.82 -32.70
N ASN A 28 -37.62 -8.97 -33.63
CA ASN A 28 -38.91 -8.27 -33.59
C ASN A 28 -40.17 -9.18 -33.58
N GLY A 29 -40.01 -10.50 -33.68
CA GLY A 29 -41.08 -11.50 -33.59
C GLY A 29 -40.84 -12.58 -32.53
N ALA A 30 -39.90 -12.36 -31.62
CA ALA A 30 -39.58 -13.31 -30.57
C ALA A 30 -40.73 -13.46 -29.57
N ALA A 31 -40.85 -14.64 -28.96
CA ALA A 31 -41.83 -14.87 -27.92
C ALA A 31 -41.44 -14.06 -26.66
N THR A 32 -42.42 -13.72 -25.82
CA THR A 32 -42.16 -12.98 -24.57
C THR A 32 -41.15 -13.71 -23.67
N SER A 33 -41.11 -15.05 -23.72
CA SER A 33 -40.11 -15.87 -23.03
C SER A 33 -38.67 -15.61 -23.50
N ASP A 34 -38.48 -15.27 -24.78
CA ASP A 34 -37.16 -15.02 -25.36
C ASP A 34 -36.60 -13.67 -24.91
N SER A 35 -37.48 -12.67 -24.73
CA SER A 35 -37.10 -11.38 -24.13
C SER A 35 -36.70 -11.53 -22.66
N SER A 36 -37.38 -12.38 -21.89
CA SER A 36 -37.02 -12.67 -20.50
C SER A 36 -35.69 -13.44 -20.41
N ALA A 37 -35.51 -14.48 -21.22
CA ALA A 37 -34.25 -15.23 -21.27
C ALA A 37 -33.07 -14.35 -21.73
N ALA A 38 -33.28 -13.44 -22.69
CA ALA A 38 -32.26 -12.49 -23.12
C ALA A 38 -31.86 -11.51 -22.01
N ALA A 39 -32.81 -11.07 -21.18
CA ALA A 39 -32.52 -10.22 -20.02
C ALA A 39 -31.71 -10.99 -18.96
N GLU A 40 -32.02 -12.26 -18.71
CA GLU A 40 -31.26 -13.12 -17.79
C GLU A 40 -29.82 -13.35 -18.30
N VAL A 41 -29.64 -13.60 -19.60
CA VAL A 41 -28.32 -13.74 -20.22
C VAL A 41 -27.52 -12.44 -20.14
N LEU A 42 -28.14 -11.29 -20.42
CA LEU A 42 -27.48 -9.99 -20.28
C LEU A 42 -27.07 -9.70 -18.83
N SER A 43 -27.91 -10.08 -17.86
CA SER A 43 -27.60 -9.93 -16.44
C SER A 43 -26.44 -10.84 -16.02
N ALA A 44 -26.44 -12.10 -16.46
CA ALA A 44 -25.35 -13.04 -16.20
C ALA A 44 -24.02 -12.61 -16.86
N LEU A 45 -24.07 -12.00 -18.04
CA LEU A 45 -22.89 -11.45 -18.73
C LEU A 45 -22.36 -10.20 -18.01
N LYS A 46 -23.24 -9.32 -17.51
CA LYS A 46 -22.82 -8.18 -16.67
C LYS A 46 -22.21 -8.63 -15.34
N GLU A 47 -22.81 -9.63 -14.70
CA GLU A 47 -22.23 -10.25 -13.50
C GLU A 47 -20.87 -10.90 -13.80
N ALA A 48 -20.72 -11.61 -14.91
CA ALA A 48 -19.45 -12.20 -15.33
C ALA A 48 -18.38 -11.13 -15.64
N ALA A 49 -18.76 -10.01 -16.27
CA ALA A 49 -17.87 -8.89 -16.51
C ALA A 49 -17.44 -8.21 -15.19
N SER A 50 -18.34 -8.07 -14.21
CA SER A 50 -18.00 -7.58 -12.87
C SER A 50 -17.15 -8.57 -12.06
N LYS A 51 -17.20 -9.87 -12.41
CA LYS A 51 -16.36 -10.94 -11.86
C LYS A 51 -15.00 -11.07 -12.55
N LYS A 52 -14.69 -10.21 -13.55
CA LYS A 52 -13.31 -10.01 -14.02
C LYS A 52 -12.48 -9.16 -13.05
N SER A 53 -13.04 -8.80 -11.89
CA SER A 53 -12.22 -8.57 -10.69
C SER A 53 -11.64 -9.92 -10.25
N VAL A 54 -10.39 -10.16 -10.68
CA VAL A 54 -9.42 -11.16 -10.21
C VAL A 54 -9.99 -12.14 -9.17
N SER A 55 -10.37 -13.34 -9.64
CA SER A 55 -10.61 -14.50 -8.78
C SER A 55 -9.29 -14.87 -8.10
N GLY A 56 -9.00 -14.24 -6.97
CA GLY A 56 -7.72 -14.31 -6.28
C GLY A 56 -7.41 -13.07 -5.43
N LYS A 57 -8.20 -11.98 -5.56
CA LYS A 57 -7.97 -10.73 -4.82
C LYS A 57 -7.82 -10.98 -3.32
N THR A 58 -6.63 -10.72 -2.80
CA THR A 58 -6.28 -10.72 -1.39
C THR A 58 -7.20 -9.73 -0.69
N THR A 59 -8.11 -10.24 0.13
CA THR A 59 -8.94 -9.40 0.98
C THR A 59 -8.19 -9.09 2.27
N LEU A 60 -8.29 -7.86 2.77
CA LEU A 60 -7.80 -7.45 4.09
C LEU A 60 -8.61 -8.14 5.22
N SER A 61 -8.53 -9.46 5.33
CA SER A 61 -9.17 -10.27 6.36
C SER A 61 -8.18 -10.58 7.48
N GLY A 62 -8.60 -10.34 8.73
CA GLY A 62 -7.77 -10.53 9.92
C GLY A 62 -8.22 -9.61 11.05
N GLU A 63 -8.15 -10.10 12.27
CA GLU A 63 -8.23 -9.31 13.51
C GLU A 63 -6.81 -8.77 13.80
N GLY A 64 -6.69 -7.50 14.21
CA GLY A 64 -5.40 -6.84 14.44
C GLY A 64 -5.29 -5.46 13.79
N ASP A 65 -4.16 -4.80 14.03
CA ASP A 65 -3.87 -3.47 13.46
C ASP A 65 -3.72 -3.54 11.94
N LYS A 66 -4.22 -2.51 11.26
CA LYS A 66 -4.11 -2.36 9.81
C LYS A 66 -3.75 -0.93 9.49
N PHE A 67 -2.67 -0.74 8.75
CA PHE A 67 -2.24 0.56 8.30
C PHE A 67 -2.17 0.60 6.76
N GLN A 68 -2.78 1.63 6.17
CA GLN A 68 -2.74 1.86 4.73
C GLN A 68 -1.75 2.98 4.43
N PHE A 69 -0.77 2.71 3.56
CA PHE A 69 0.16 3.73 3.05
C PHE A 69 -0.58 4.72 2.14
N LYS A 70 -1.08 5.80 2.73
CA LYS A 70 -1.77 6.88 2.03
C LYS A 70 -1.57 8.21 2.74
N LYS A 71 -1.30 9.27 1.97
CA LYS A 71 -1.38 10.67 2.43
C LYS A 71 -2.63 11.33 1.89
N SER A 72 -3.11 12.40 2.53
CA SER A 72 -4.36 13.07 2.14
C SER A 72 -4.30 13.75 0.77
N SER A 73 -3.11 14.21 0.36
CA SER A 73 -2.89 14.99 -0.88
C SER A 73 -1.91 14.33 -1.84
N THR A 74 -1.40 13.14 -1.53
CA THR A 74 -0.43 12.44 -2.37
C THR A 74 -0.90 11.00 -2.48
N LEU A 75 -1.21 10.58 -3.70
CA LEU A 75 -1.60 9.22 -4.02
C LEU A 75 -0.36 8.40 -4.34
N PHE A 76 -0.44 7.08 -4.12
CA PHE A 76 0.63 6.16 -4.46
C PHE A 76 0.56 5.84 -5.96
N HIS A 77 1.59 6.20 -6.71
CA HIS A 77 1.66 6.02 -8.16
C HIS A 77 2.64 4.92 -8.56
N MET A 78 2.52 4.42 -9.78
CA MET A 78 3.50 3.48 -10.33
C MET A 78 4.88 4.15 -10.41
N GLY A 79 5.90 3.49 -9.89
CA GLY A 79 7.24 4.06 -9.73
C GLY A 79 7.51 4.62 -8.34
N ASP A 80 6.50 4.77 -7.48
CA ASP A 80 6.72 5.20 -6.10
C ASP A 80 7.25 4.07 -5.22
N THR A 81 8.03 4.46 -4.20
CA THR A 81 8.50 3.55 -3.15
C THR A 81 7.65 3.73 -1.89
N ILE A 82 7.48 2.67 -1.10
CA ILE A 82 6.73 2.77 0.17
C ILE A 82 7.31 3.86 1.08
N SER A 83 8.64 3.94 1.11
CA SER A 83 9.39 4.93 1.89
C SER A 83 9.14 6.40 1.51
N SER A 84 8.63 6.72 0.31
CA SER A 84 8.31 8.11 -0.08
C SER A 84 7.08 8.65 0.68
N PHE A 85 6.22 7.75 1.16
CA PHE A 85 5.07 8.08 1.99
C PHE A 85 5.43 7.99 3.47
N TYR A 86 5.80 6.79 3.91
CA TYR A 86 6.14 6.49 5.29
C TYR A 86 7.41 5.63 5.31
N SER A 87 8.50 6.19 5.83
CA SER A 87 9.75 5.44 6.03
C SER A 87 9.75 4.67 7.36
N GLN A 88 8.92 5.08 8.31
CA GLN A 88 8.79 4.49 9.63
C GLN A 88 7.31 4.36 10.00
N ILE A 89 6.99 3.28 10.70
CA ILE A 89 5.69 2.95 11.27
C ILE A 89 5.93 2.65 12.74
N ASP A 90 5.14 3.24 13.63
CA ASP A 90 5.23 3.03 15.08
C ASP A 90 3.83 2.81 15.70
N ASP A 91 3.70 3.04 17.00
CA ASP A 91 2.45 2.87 17.75
C ASP A 91 1.33 3.82 17.27
N GLY A 92 1.68 4.91 16.57
CA GLY A 92 0.70 5.80 15.94
C GLY A 92 -0.11 5.12 14.84
N GLU A 93 0.53 4.22 14.09
CA GLU A 93 -0.08 3.48 12.99
C GLU A 93 -0.52 2.06 13.36
N LEU A 94 0.26 1.37 14.19
CA LEU A 94 0.01 0.00 14.65
C LEU A 94 0.03 -0.07 16.19
N PRO A 95 -1.01 0.45 16.87
CA PRO A 95 -1.01 0.71 18.33
C PRO A 95 -1.04 -0.54 19.22
N THR A 96 -1.36 -1.70 18.67
CA THR A 96 -1.33 -2.99 19.37
C THR A 96 -0.01 -3.71 19.11
N LEU A 97 0.44 -3.74 17.86
CA LEU A 97 1.64 -4.48 17.44
C LEU A 97 2.92 -3.78 17.89
N LEU A 98 3.00 -2.46 17.71
CA LEU A 98 4.19 -1.64 17.91
C LEU A 98 4.07 -0.74 19.15
N LYS A 99 3.20 -1.11 20.08
CA LYS A 99 2.95 -0.35 21.30
C LYS A 99 4.25 -0.06 22.07
N ASP A 100 4.42 1.18 22.50
CA ASP A 100 5.45 1.53 23.48
C ASP A 100 5.18 0.85 24.82
N GLU A 101 6.22 0.32 25.46
CA GLU A 101 6.10 -0.46 26.69
C GLU A 101 7.19 -0.09 27.70
N THR A 102 6.96 -0.50 28.95
CA THR A 102 7.93 -0.36 30.05
C THR A 102 8.40 -1.74 30.47
N TYR A 103 9.71 -1.97 30.38
CA TYR A 103 10.38 -3.19 30.82
C TYR A 103 10.81 -3.07 32.29
N SER A 104 10.68 -4.14 33.08
CA SER A 104 11.14 -4.18 34.47
C SER A 104 12.22 -5.25 34.66
N ASP A 105 13.38 -4.87 35.19
CA ASP A 105 14.48 -5.79 35.45
C ASP A 105 14.35 -6.52 36.80
N THR A 106 15.28 -7.44 37.09
CA THR A 106 15.29 -8.19 38.37
C THR A 106 15.50 -7.34 39.62
N ASN A 107 15.96 -6.08 39.50
CA ASN A 107 16.05 -5.14 40.61
C ASN A 107 14.79 -4.27 40.75
N HIS A 108 13.78 -4.48 39.91
CA HIS A 108 12.59 -3.65 39.78
C HIS A 108 12.88 -2.23 39.30
N ASP A 109 13.98 -2.03 38.58
CA ASP A 109 14.19 -0.80 37.82
C ASP A 109 13.33 -0.86 36.54
N GLU A 110 12.70 0.24 36.19
CA GLU A 110 11.81 0.37 35.02
C GLU A 110 12.53 1.09 33.87
N PHE A 111 12.36 0.59 32.65
CA PHE A 111 13.02 1.07 31.45
C PHE A 111 12.00 1.16 30.29
N ASP A 112 11.75 2.37 29.81
CA ASP A 112 10.85 2.58 28.69
C ASP A 112 11.53 2.22 27.36
N TYR A 113 10.78 1.57 26.47
CA TYR A 113 11.23 1.28 25.11
C TYR A 113 10.12 1.51 24.09
N THR A 114 10.57 1.84 22.89
CA THR A 114 9.70 2.06 21.73
C THR A 114 9.86 0.93 20.72
N GLN A 115 8.81 0.67 19.95
CA GLN A 115 8.83 -0.32 18.88
C GLN A 115 8.47 0.33 17.54
N LYS A 116 9.17 -0.05 16.48
CA LYS A 116 8.91 0.48 15.14
C LYS A 116 9.29 -0.46 14.02
N ILE A 117 8.70 -0.24 12.85
CA ILE A 117 9.07 -0.88 11.60
C ILE A 117 9.55 0.18 10.61
N THR A 118 10.69 -0.06 9.98
CA THR A 118 11.21 0.72 8.86
C THR A 118 11.16 -0.12 7.60
N ILE A 119 10.48 0.36 6.56
CA ILE A 119 10.41 -0.35 5.27
C ILE A 119 11.58 0.09 4.39
N ASP A 120 12.20 -0.86 3.69
CA ASP A 120 13.34 -0.55 2.83
C ASP A 120 12.93 0.38 1.67
N SER A 121 13.85 1.27 1.30
CA SER A 121 13.58 2.26 0.25
C SER A 121 13.51 1.67 -1.16
N GLY A 122 13.95 0.41 -1.34
CA GLY A 122 13.86 -0.33 -2.59
C GLY A 122 12.50 -0.98 -2.85
N VAL A 123 11.56 -0.96 -1.90
CA VAL A 123 10.22 -1.53 -2.08
C VAL A 123 9.37 -0.58 -2.94
N GLN A 124 9.42 -0.79 -4.25
CA GLN A 124 8.82 0.06 -5.28
C GLN A 124 7.64 -0.63 -5.98
N LEU A 125 6.57 0.11 -6.22
CA LEU A 125 5.48 -0.35 -7.09
C LEU A 125 5.93 -0.24 -8.54
N THR A 126 5.94 -1.36 -9.23
CA THR A 126 6.39 -1.43 -10.61
C THR A 126 5.45 -2.30 -11.44
N MET A 127 5.64 -2.25 -12.75
CA MET A 127 5.14 -3.26 -13.66
C MET A 127 6.30 -4.18 -14.01
N PHE A 128 6.15 -5.47 -13.79
CA PHE A 128 7.19 -6.47 -14.01
C PHE A 128 6.64 -7.69 -14.75
N GLU A 129 7.55 -8.44 -15.35
CA GLU A 129 7.30 -9.76 -15.92
C GLU A 129 8.37 -10.68 -15.33
N ASP A 130 7.95 -11.73 -14.63
CA ASP A 130 8.86 -12.63 -13.94
C ASP A 130 8.31 -14.06 -13.92
N SER A 131 9.09 -15.00 -14.46
CA SER A 131 8.71 -16.41 -14.55
C SER A 131 8.59 -17.11 -13.20
N ASP A 132 9.25 -16.60 -12.16
CA ASP A 132 9.13 -17.15 -10.80
C ASP A 132 7.79 -16.76 -10.15
N TYR A 133 7.06 -15.82 -10.75
CA TYR A 133 5.71 -15.44 -10.37
C TYR A 133 4.65 -15.92 -11.38
N LYS A 134 4.65 -15.36 -12.60
CA LYS A 134 3.76 -15.74 -13.71
C LYS A 134 4.47 -15.54 -15.05
N GLU A 135 4.59 -16.64 -15.80
CA GLU A 135 5.24 -16.65 -17.12
C GLU A 135 4.44 -15.83 -18.15
N ASP A 136 5.12 -14.97 -18.90
CA ASP A 136 4.58 -14.13 -19.98
C ASP A 136 3.37 -13.23 -19.59
N GLU A 137 3.20 -12.90 -18.30
CA GLU A 137 2.10 -12.07 -17.80
C GLU A 137 2.62 -10.79 -17.11
N PRO A 138 2.56 -9.63 -17.78
CA PRO A 138 2.92 -8.36 -17.16
C PRO A 138 2.01 -8.06 -15.96
N THR A 139 2.62 -7.88 -14.80
CA THR A 139 1.92 -7.71 -13.53
C THR A 139 2.32 -6.41 -12.87
N VAL A 140 1.34 -5.73 -12.28
CA VAL A 140 1.58 -4.56 -11.43
C VAL A 140 1.63 -4.99 -9.97
N GLY A 141 2.69 -4.62 -9.27
CA GLY A 141 2.88 -4.95 -7.87
C GLY A 141 4.27 -4.58 -7.37
N PHE A 142 4.69 -5.21 -6.28
CA PHE A 142 6.04 -5.06 -5.73
C PHE A 142 6.81 -6.36 -5.97
N ARG A 143 8.00 -6.25 -6.56
CA ARG A 143 8.97 -7.33 -6.63
C ARG A 143 10.17 -6.96 -5.77
N ILE A 144 10.51 -7.82 -4.82
CA ILE A 144 11.67 -7.67 -3.95
C ILE A 144 12.63 -8.81 -4.29
N PRO A 145 13.75 -8.53 -4.99
CA PRO A 145 14.70 -9.58 -5.35
C PRO A 145 15.35 -10.25 -4.13
N ALA A 146 15.78 -11.50 -4.30
CA ALA A 146 16.53 -12.24 -3.29
C ALA A 146 17.75 -11.43 -2.76
N GLY A 147 17.98 -11.50 -1.45
CA GLY A 147 19.01 -10.78 -0.71
C GLY A 147 18.72 -9.29 -0.47
N LYS A 148 17.55 -8.77 -0.87
CA LYS A 148 17.14 -7.40 -0.54
C LYS A 148 16.36 -7.35 0.76
N THR A 149 16.55 -6.28 1.51
CA THR A 149 15.79 -6.03 2.73
C THR A 149 14.36 -5.64 2.37
N VAL A 150 13.40 -6.25 3.05
CA VAL A 150 11.98 -5.91 2.99
C VAL A 150 11.69 -4.81 4.01
N LEU A 151 12.02 -5.08 5.27
CA LEU A 151 11.83 -4.17 6.39
C LEU A 151 12.74 -4.52 7.58
N THR A 152 12.85 -3.59 8.52
CA THR A 152 13.54 -3.79 9.80
C THR A 152 12.59 -3.43 10.94
N TYR A 153 12.30 -4.40 11.80
CA TYR A 153 11.70 -4.14 13.11
C TYR A 153 12.78 -3.69 14.10
N THR A 154 12.45 -2.74 14.97
CA THR A 154 13.34 -2.21 16.00
C THR A 154 12.61 -2.09 17.33
N LEU A 155 13.22 -2.59 18.39
CA LEU A 155 12.92 -2.29 19.79
C LEU A 155 14.06 -1.43 20.34
N ASP A 156 13.78 -0.20 20.77
CA ASP A 156 14.77 0.81 21.15
C ASP A 156 14.52 1.31 22.58
N PHE A 157 15.46 1.08 23.49
CA PHE A 157 15.36 1.50 24.89
C PHE A 157 15.74 2.98 25.04
N SER A 158 14.83 3.77 25.60
CA SER A 158 15.12 5.17 25.96
C SER A 158 16.13 5.24 27.11
N ASP A 159 15.97 4.35 28.08
CA ASP A 159 16.92 4.10 29.16
C ASP A 159 17.34 2.62 29.14
N LYS A 160 18.65 2.36 29.19
CA LYS A 160 19.22 1.04 28.84
C LYS A 160 19.31 0.12 30.06
N PRO A 161 18.60 -1.03 30.08
CA PRO A 161 18.74 -2.01 31.16
C PRO A 161 20.11 -2.68 31.12
N THR A 162 20.61 -3.08 32.28
CA THR A 162 21.85 -3.88 32.36
C THR A 162 21.51 -5.32 31.96
N MET A 163 22.19 -5.87 30.96
CA MET A 163 21.87 -7.19 30.38
C MET A 163 21.86 -8.31 31.42
N SER A 164 22.78 -8.29 32.39
CA SER A 164 22.82 -9.31 33.46
C SER A 164 21.64 -9.27 34.41
N ASN A 165 20.89 -8.16 34.46
CA ASN A 165 19.69 -8.05 35.28
C ASN A 165 18.43 -8.44 34.51
N MET A 166 18.56 -8.78 33.22
CA MET A 166 17.42 -9.10 32.38
C MET A 166 16.99 -10.56 32.42
N GLU A 167 17.82 -11.44 32.95
CA GLU A 167 17.44 -12.83 33.11
C GLU A 167 16.27 -12.97 34.09
N ASN A 168 15.34 -13.85 33.77
CA ASN A 168 14.19 -14.18 34.59
C ASN A 168 13.13 -13.08 34.74
N THR A 169 12.97 -12.29 33.69
CA THR A 169 11.93 -11.27 33.54
C THR A 169 11.17 -11.49 32.23
N ASP A 170 10.11 -10.70 32.02
CA ASP A 170 9.31 -10.75 30.80
C ASP A 170 9.58 -9.49 29.95
N ILE A 171 9.51 -9.65 28.62
CA ILE A 171 9.60 -8.57 27.65
C ILE A 171 8.55 -8.76 26.55
N THR A 172 7.90 -7.69 26.13
CA THR A 172 6.93 -7.72 25.03
C THR A 172 7.61 -7.30 23.73
N ILE A 173 7.54 -8.16 22.70
CA ILE A 173 8.11 -7.94 21.37
C ILE A 173 7.01 -8.17 20.33
N MET A 174 6.72 -7.17 19.49
CA MET A 174 5.65 -7.21 18.48
C MET A 174 4.29 -7.66 19.04
N GLY A 175 3.89 -7.09 20.18
CA GLY A 175 2.62 -7.39 20.85
C GLY A 175 2.53 -8.77 21.52
N LYS A 176 3.66 -9.49 21.66
CA LYS A 176 3.73 -10.81 22.29
C LYS A 176 4.72 -10.82 23.45
N ASP A 177 4.32 -11.44 24.55
CA ASP A 177 5.15 -11.57 25.76
C ASP A 177 6.10 -12.75 25.66
N TYR A 178 7.35 -12.52 26.06
CA TYR A 178 8.42 -13.49 26.08
C TYR A 178 9.12 -13.47 27.44
N TYR A 179 9.39 -14.66 27.97
CA TYR A 179 10.19 -14.83 29.18
C TYR A 179 11.67 -14.91 28.82
N ILE A 180 12.49 -14.03 29.38
CA ILE A 180 13.95 -14.00 29.17
C ILE A 180 14.59 -15.06 30.06
N LEU A 181 15.05 -16.16 29.46
CA LEU A 181 15.66 -17.27 30.20
C LEU A 181 17.15 -17.02 30.49
N ASP A 182 17.89 -16.54 29.50
CA ASP A 182 19.36 -16.43 29.55
C ASP A 182 19.83 -15.24 28.72
N VAL A 183 20.82 -14.50 29.23
CA VAL A 183 21.41 -13.35 28.55
C VAL A 183 22.93 -13.42 28.60
N SER A 184 23.56 -13.63 27.45
CA SER A 184 25.01 -13.55 27.30
C SER A 184 25.43 -12.21 26.71
N SER A 185 25.97 -11.32 27.55
CA SER A 185 26.56 -10.05 27.10
C SER A 185 27.91 -10.22 26.38
N THR A 186 28.49 -11.42 26.38
CA THR A 186 29.76 -11.70 25.69
C THR A 186 29.54 -12.03 24.21
N ASN A 187 28.43 -12.69 23.91
CA ASN A 187 28.05 -13.09 22.56
C ASN A 187 26.87 -12.29 22.03
N ASP A 188 26.41 -11.27 22.77
CA ASP A 188 25.20 -10.51 22.49
C ASP A 188 24.02 -11.41 22.10
N LYS A 189 23.70 -12.31 23.04
CA LYS A 189 22.71 -13.38 22.86
C LYS A 189 21.65 -13.33 23.95
N ILE A 190 20.39 -13.45 23.56
CA ILE A 190 19.22 -13.52 24.43
C ILE A 190 18.44 -14.77 24.06
N THR A 191 18.20 -15.65 25.04
CA THR A 191 17.32 -16.82 24.88
C THR A 191 16.00 -16.55 25.56
N LEU A 192 14.90 -16.68 24.82
CA LEU A 192 13.56 -16.43 25.31
C LEU A 192 12.67 -17.67 25.18
N LEU A 193 11.66 -17.76 26.06
CA LEU A 193 10.58 -18.73 25.99
C LEU A 193 9.26 -18.02 25.73
N ASP A 194 8.50 -18.52 24.77
CA ASP A 194 7.14 -18.07 24.49
C ASP A 194 6.20 -18.58 25.60
N SER A 195 5.44 -17.67 26.23
CA SER A 195 4.44 -17.97 27.26
C SER A 195 4.94 -18.99 28.30
N ALA A 196 5.75 -18.55 29.28
CA ALA A 196 6.39 -19.46 30.21
C ALA A 196 5.75 -19.45 31.61
N ASP A 197 5.53 -20.65 32.18
CA ASP A 197 5.18 -20.81 33.59
C ASP A 197 6.41 -21.23 34.40
N THR A 198 6.77 -20.41 35.39
CA THR A 198 7.93 -20.67 36.27
C THR A 198 7.52 -21.44 37.53
N THR A 199 8.32 -22.41 37.93
CA THR A 199 8.12 -23.16 39.18
C THR A 199 9.42 -23.48 39.90
N LEU A 200 9.36 -23.53 41.22
CA LEU A 200 10.41 -24.07 42.08
C LEU A 200 10.03 -25.49 42.51
N LEU A 201 10.85 -26.48 42.21
CA LEU A 201 10.61 -27.89 42.52
C LEU A 201 11.71 -28.43 43.44
N ALA A 202 11.31 -29.08 44.54
CA ALA A 202 12.24 -29.70 45.48
C ALA A 202 12.43 -31.19 45.19
N GLU A 203 13.62 -31.71 45.48
CA GLU A 203 13.95 -33.12 45.30
C GLU A 203 13.02 -34.01 46.14
N GLY A 204 12.47 -35.06 45.52
CA GLY A 204 11.48 -35.95 46.12
C GLY A 204 10.02 -35.47 46.00
N GLU A 205 9.77 -34.27 45.49
CA GLU A 205 8.43 -33.77 45.17
C GLU A 205 8.08 -33.98 43.68
N SER A 206 6.78 -33.99 43.38
CA SER A 206 6.24 -33.90 42.02
C SER A 206 5.24 -32.75 41.97
N LYS A 207 5.27 -31.96 40.90
CA LYS A 207 4.36 -30.83 40.67
C LYS A 207 3.73 -30.91 39.29
N THR A 208 2.47 -30.50 39.17
CA THR A 208 1.81 -30.33 37.89
C THR A 208 1.89 -28.87 37.46
N ILE A 209 2.39 -28.63 36.25
CA ILE A 209 2.45 -27.30 35.61
C ILE A 209 1.46 -27.29 34.45
N THR A 210 0.73 -26.19 34.28
CA THR A 210 -0.34 -26.08 33.28
C THR A 210 -0.04 -24.98 32.27
N LEU A 211 0.46 -25.35 31.10
CA LEU A 211 0.69 -24.40 30.01
C LEU A 211 -0.48 -24.46 29.03
N GLY A 212 -1.34 -23.44 29.06
CA GLY A 212 -2.61 -23.44 28.34
C GLY A 212 -3.50 -24.61 28.77
N ASP A 213 -4.00 -25.39 27.79
CA ASP A 213 -4.84 -26.57 28.06
C ASP A 213 -4.04 -27.85 28.37
N LYS A 214 -2.70 -27.78 28.37
CA LYS A 214 -1.83 -28.93 28.61
C LYS A 214 -1.32 -28.95 30.05
N SER A 215 -1.17 -30.15 30.61
CA SER A 215 -0.62 -30.35 31.96
C SER A 215 0.63 -31.24 31.91
N TYR A 216 1.63 -30.87 32.70
CA TYR A 216 2.92 -31.55 32.81
C TYR A 216 3.17 -31.94 34.26
N GLU A 217 3.22 -33.23 34.55
CA GLU A 217 3.70 -33.72 35.84
C GLU A 217 5.23 -33.78 35.81
N VAL A 218 5.87 -33.01 36.69
CA VAL A 218 7.33 -32.84 36.74
C VAL A 218 7.88 -33.23 38.10
N SER A 219 8.89 -34.09 38.11
CA SER A 219 9.70 -34.44 39.28
C SER A 219 11.20 -34.36 38.96
N ILE A 220 12.06 -34.15 39.96
CA ILE A 220 13.52 -34.25 39.78
C ILE A 220 13.93 -35.72 39.76
N GLU A 221 14.61 -36.15 38.70
CA GLU A 221 15.22 -37.49 38.61
C GLU A 221 16.68 -37.48 39.10
N PHE A 222 17.40 -36.39 38.81
CA PHE A 222 18.77 -36.19 39.23
C PHE A 222 19.08 -34.70 39.34
N ILE A 223 19.87 -34.32 40.33
CA ILE A 223 20.35 -32.95 40.49
C ILE A 223 21.74 -32.95 41.11
N ASN A 224 22.63 -32.11 40.58
CA ASN A 224 23.91 -31.79 41.19
C ASN A 224 24.12 -30.27 41.18
N SER A 225 25.32 -29.77 41.48
CA SER A 225 25.60 -28.33 41.54
C SER A 225 25.58 -27.59 40.20
N ASN A 226 25.55 -28.30 39.06
CA ASN A 226 25.75 -27.72 37.73
C ASN A 226 24.66 -28.13 36.74
N GLU A 227 23.98 -29.26 36.98
CA GLU A 227 23.00 -29.81 36.06
C GLU A 227 21.88 -30.58 36.78
N VAL A 228 20.73 -30.63 36.10
CA VAL A 228 19.53 -31.33 36.55
C VAL A 228 18.99 -32.22 35.43
N LYS A 229 18.34 -33.32 35.81
CA LYS A 229 17.46 -34.10 34.94
C LYS A 229 16.06 -34.08 35.52
N LEU A 230 15.10 -33.65 34.73
CA LEU A 230 13.69 -33.65 35.09
C LEU A 230 13.04 -34.89 34.48
N LYS A 231 12.05 -35.42 35.19
CA LYS A 231 11.11 -36.40 34.65
C LYS A 231 9.79 -35.70 34.42
N ILE A 232 9.39 -35.59 33.15
CA ILE A 232 8.22 -34.83 32.69
C ILE A 232 7.28 -35.79 31.99
N ASN A 233 6.06 -35.97 32.51
CA ASN A 233 5.06 -36.92 31.99
C ASN A 233 5.62 -38.34 31.78
N GLY A 234 6.56 -38.76 32.63
CA GLY A 234 7.22 -40.07 32.57
C GLY A 234 8.51 -40.12 31.75
N ASP A 235 8.81 -39.12 30.92
CA ASP A 235 10.04 -39.02 30.13
C ASP A 235 11.14 -38.27 30.88
N ILE A 236 12.37 -38.81 30.88
CA ILE A 236 13.52 -38.19 31.56
C ILE A 236 14.32 -37.33 30.56
N THR A 237 14.60 -36.09 30.91
CA THR A 237 15.41 -35.17 30.09
C THR A 237 16.88 -35.60 30.02
N LYS A 238 17.63 -35.04 29.06
CA LYS A 238 19.10 -35.01 29.18
C LYS A 238 19.50 -34.14 30.39
N SER A 239 20.76 -34.18 30.81
CA SER A 239 21.26 -33.21 31.79
C SER A 239 21.15 -31.79 31.22
N ILE A 240 20.56 -30.88 31.98
CA ILE A 240 20.36 -29.48 31.61
C ILE A 240 21.07 -28.61 32.65
N SER A 241 21.91 -27.68 32.21
CA SER A 241 22.53 -26.67 33.07
C SER A 241 21.60 -25.47 33.25
N GLU A 242 21.92 -24.58 34.20
CA GLU A 242 21.34 -23.22 34.26
C GLU A 242 21.48 -22.52 32.89
N GLY A 243 20.46 -21.74 32.52
CA GLY A 243 20.29 -21.13 31.18
C GLY A 243 19.98 -22.14 30.06
N GLY A 244 20.11 -23.43 30.32
CA GLY A 244 19.93 -24.50 29.34
C GLY A 244 18.46 -24.82 29.07
N THR A 245 18.19 -25.24 27.83
CA THR A 245 16.84 -25.67 27.40
C THR A 245 16.79 -27.13 26.96
N TYR A 246 15.62 -27.76 27.08
CA TYR A 246 15.31 -29.07 26.51
C TYR A 246 13.93 -29.09 25.85
N LYS A 247 13.89 -29.51 24.58
CA LYS A 247 12.64 -29.69 23.82
C LYS A 247 11.95 -30.99 24.25
N LEU A 248 10.71 -30.87 24.73
CA LEU A 248 9.84 -32.00 25.03
C LEU A 248 9.34 -32.65 23.74
N LYS A 249 8.95 -33.92 23.80
CA LYS A 249 8.38 -34.63 22.63
C LYS A 249 7.10 -33.98 22.11
N SER A 250 6.39 -33.24 22.97
CA SER A 250 5.18 -32.50 22.64
C SER A 250 5.43 -31.16 21.94
N GLY A 251 6.71 -30.71 21.86
CA GLY A 251 7.15 -29.52 21.16
C GLY A 251 7.58 -28.36 22.07
N GLU A 252 7.07 -28.32 23.30
CA GLU A 252 7.36 -27.30 24.31
C GLU A 252 8.80 -27.38 24.81
N TYR A 253 9.25 -26.29 25.44
CA TYR A 253 10.61 -26.15 25.93
C TYR A 253 10.62 -26.00 27.44
N VAL A 254 11.43 -26.81 28.13
CA VAL A 254 11.80 -26.56 29.52
C VAL A 254 13.13 -25.83 29.58
N GLY A 255 13.17 -24.69 30.28
CA GLY A 255 14.37 -23.89 30.54
C GLY A 255 14.71 -23.90 32.03
N ILE A 256 15.98 -24.14 32.38
CA ILE A 256 16.43 -24.13 33.77
C ILE A 256 16.91 -22.73 34.14
N LYS A 257 16.28 -22.15 35.16
CA LYS A 257 16.61 -20.83 35.69
C LYS A 257 17.72 -20.91 36.73
N ASP A 258 17.57 -21.76 37.74
CA ASP A 258 18.50 -21.83 38.87
C ASP A 258 18.55 -23.25 39.45
N ILE A 259 19.74 -23.70 39.85
CA ILE A 259 20.00 -25.01 40.46
C ILE A 259 20.50 -24.81 41.90
N LEU A 260 19.57 -24.94 42.84
CA LEU A 260 19.82 -24.82 44.28
C LEU A 260 20.23 -26.17 44.88
N TYR A 261 21.45 -26.62 44.60
CA TYR A 261 21.98 -27.89 45.10
C TYR A 261 22.45 -27.84 46.56
N SER A 262 22.16 -28.91 47.33
CA SER A 262 22.70 -29.08 48.68
C SER A 262 23.57 -30.33 48.79
N SER A 263 24.84 -30.16 49.16
CA SER A 263 25.77 -31.27 49.41
C SER A 263 25.66 -31.92 50.79
N LYS A 264 24.74 -31.44 51.64
CA LYS A 264 24.54 -31.97 53.00
C LYS A 264 23.48 -33.05 52.98
N ASP A 265 23.69 -34.14 53.72
CA ASP A 265 22.73 -35.26 53.84
C ASP A 265 21.31 -34.88 54.30
N THR A 266 21.13 -33.68 54.88
CA THR A 266 19.84 -33.15 55.35
C THR A 266 19.31 -31.99 54.50
N GLY A 267 20.07 -31.54 53.51
CA GLY A 267 19.66 -30.50 52.59
C GLY A 267 18.83 -31.08 51.46
N VAL A 268 17.75 -30.39 51.09
CA VAL A 268 16.91 -30.76 49.94
C VAL A 268 17.31 -29.87 48.78
N SER A 269 17.82 -30.47 47.72
CA SER A 269 18.15 -29.77 46.49
C SER A 269 16.87 -29.30 45.79
N LYS A 270 16.94 -28.17 45.08
CA LYS A 270 15.79 -27.62 44.34
C LYS A 270 16.24 -27.12 42.97
N VAL A 271 15.29 -27.04 42.05
CA VAL A 271 15.49 -26.43 40.75
C VAL A 271 14.35 -25.45 40.48
N GLU A 272 14.71 -24.26 40.01
CA GLU A 272 13.76 -23.32 39.43
C GLU A 272 13.83 -23.45 37.90
N PHE A 273 12.68 -23.61 37.26
CA PHE A 273 12.60 -23.80 35.81
C PHE A 273 11.28 -23.26 35.27
N SER A 274 11.24 -23.07 33.95
CA SER A 274 10.04 -22.62 33.25
C SER A 274 9.72 -23.53 32.06
N ILE A 275 8.43 -23.68 31.73
CA ILE A 275 8.00 -24.39 30.52
C ILE A 275 7.29 -23.39 29.60
N GLY A 276 7.79 -23.23 28.37
CA GLY A 276 7.21 -22.37 27.33
C GLY A 276 6.74 -23.14 26.10
N SER A 277 5.81 -22.55 25.34
CA SER A 277 5.24 -23.15 24.12
C SER A 277 6.22 -23.18 22.96
N GLY A 278 7.24 -22.34 23.01
CA GLY A 278 8.30 -22.25 22.02
C GLY A 278 9.54 -21.58 22.59
N LYS A 279 10.62 -21.68 21.84
CA LYS A 279 11.93 -21.07 22.15
C LYS A 279 12.32 -20.10 21.04
N LEU A 280 12.83 -18.94 21.43
CA LEU A 280 13.39 -17.94 20.54
C LEU A 280 14.83 -17.65 20.98
N VAL A 281 15.76 -17.61 20.03
CA VAL A 281 17.15 -17.20 20.29
C VAL A 281 17.48 -16.03 19.38
N LEU A 282 17.91 -14.95 20.01
CA LEU A 282 18.37 -13.73 19.35
C LEU A 282 19.86 -13.59 19.61
N GLU A 283 20.71 -13.74 18.59
CA GLU A 283 22.16 -13.61 18.70
C GLU A 283 22.66 -12.62 17.66
N ASP A 284 23.40 -11.58 18.07
CA ASP A 284 23.84 -10.50 17.20
C ASP A 284 24.52 -11.02 15.92
N GLY A 285 24.12 -10.46 14.77
CA GLY A 285 24.68 -10.79 13.47
C GLY A 285 24.32 -12.18 12.92
N ASN A 286 23.51 -12.96 13.63
CA ASN A 286 23.01 -14.25 13.17
C ASN A 286 21.51 -14.18 12.83
N ASP A 287 21.03 -15.19 12.12
CA ASP A 287 19.61 -15.35 11.88
C ASP A 287 18.88 -15.77 13.16
N VAL A 288 17.61 -15.38 13.27
CA VAL A 288 16.74 -15.77 14.36
C VAL A 288 16.63 -17.29 14.41
N GLU A 289 16.81 -17.89 15.58
CA GLU A 289 16.44 -19.29 15.77
C GLU A 289 15.11 -19.39 16.51
N MET A 290 14.17 -20.14 15.94
CA MET A 290 12.89 -20.45 16.57
C MET A 290 12.77 -21.96 16.70
N ASN A 291 12.55 -22.44 17.92
CA ASN A 291 12.38 -23.87 18.22
C ASN A 291 13.55 -24.75 17.74
N ASP A 292 14.78 -24.24 17.91
CA ASP A 292 16.05 -24.84 17.46
C ASP A 292 16.18 -24.98 15.93
N GLU A 293 15.40 -24.22 15.17
CA GLU A 293 15.49 -24.10 13.71
C GLU A 293 15.85 -22.66 13.35
N THR A 294 16.82 -22.49 12.45
CA THR A 294 17.17 -21.18 11.89
C THR A 294 16.05 -20.70 10.98
N ILE A 295 15.66 -19.44 11.15
CA ILE A 295 14.70 -18.75 10.30
C ILE A 295 15.50 -17.96 9.26
N ASP A 296 15.61 -18.54 8.07
CA ASP A 296 16.24 -17.88 6.93
C ASP A 296 15.58 -16.50 6.70
N GLY A 297 16.41 -15.53 6.32
CA GLY A 297 15.94 -14.19 5.93
C GLY A 297 15.59 -13.28 7.09
N LEU A 298 15.80 -13.72 8.33
CA LEU A 298 15.51 -12.88 9.50
C LEU A 298 16.74 -12.72 10.38
N THR A 299 17.52 -11.67 10.14
CA THR A 299 18.79 -11.43 10.84
C THR A 299 18.60 -10.54 12.07
N VAL A 300 19.27 -10.91 13.16
CA VAL A 300 19.26 -10.19 14.44
C VAL A 300 20.39 -9.16 14.47
N GLY A 301 20.08 -7.98 15.01
CA GLY A 301 21.07 -7.02 15.48
C GLY A 301 20.81 -6.68 16.95
N ILE A 302 21.82 -6.83 17.80
CA ILE A 302 21.77 -6.41 19.21
C ILE A 302 22.84 -5.35 19.39
N THR A 303 22.41 -4.13 19.71
CA THR A 303 23.33 -3.06 20.09
C THR A 303 23.45 -3.04 21.60
N ASN A 304 24.65 -3.32 22.11
CA ASN A 304 24.97 -3.16 23.52
C ASN A 304 25.94 -1.99 23.72
N SER A 305 25.96 -1.41 24.92
CA SER A 305 26.94 -0.40 25.30
C SER A 305 27.28 -0.53 26.78
N SER A 306 28.50 -0.94 27.09
CA SER A 306 28.94 -1.18 28.48
C SER A 306 28.04 -2.17 29.23
N ASN A 307 27.71 -3.30 28.59
CA ASN A 307 26.79 -4.35 29.08
C ASN A 307 25.35 -3.89 29.31
N LYS A 308 24.95 -2.74 28.75
CA LYS A 308 23.56 -2.30 28.74
C LYS A 308 22.96 -2.51 27.36
N LEU A 309 21.75 -3.05 27.31
CA LEU A 309 21.03 -3.27 26.06
C LEU A 309 20.48 -1.93 25.55
N ASP A 310 20.91 -1.53 24.37
CA ASP A 310 20.44 -0.32 23.70
C ASP A 310 19.21 -0.63 22.85
N LYS A 311 19.37 -1.63 21.98
CA LYS A 311 18.41 -1.86 20.89
C LYS A 311 18.48 -3.30 20.40
N ILE A 312 17.33 -3.84 20.03
CA ILE A 312 17.20 -5.10 19.28
C ILE A 312 16.58 -4.76 17.92
N THR A 313 17.20 -5.22 16.84
CA THR A 313 16.66 -5.10 15.48
C THR A 313 16.49 -6.47 14.86
N LEU A 314 15.38 -6.66 14.15
CA LEU A 314 15.14 -7.84 13.33
C LEU A 314 14.98 -7.39 11.88
N THR A 315 15.94 -7.74 11.03
CA THR A 315 15.97 -7.34 9.62
C THR A 315 15.45 -8.48 8.77
N TRP A 316 14.29 -8.26 8.14
CA TRP A 316 13.70 -9.20 7.21
C TRP A 316 14.28 -8.96 5.81
N ASN A 317 15.10 -9.88 5.35
CA ASN A 317 15.63 -9.99 4.00
C ASN A 317 14.83 -11.03 3.20
N ALA A 318 14.68 -10.79 1.92
CA ALA A 318 14.08 -11.72 0.99
C ALA A 318 15.05 -12.88 0.73
N ASP A 319 14.72 -14.11 1.17
CA ASP A 319 15.56 -15.30 0.92
C ASP A 319 15.57 -15.71 -0.55
N ASP A 320 14.39 -15.62 -1.16
CA ASP A 320 14.13 -15.76 -2.58
C ASP A 320 13.43 -14.49 -3.08
N ASP A 321 13.16 -14.40 -4.39
CA ASP A 321 12.36 -13.32 -4.95
C ASP A 321 10.95 -13.34 -4.32
N LEU A 322 10.55 -12.19 -3.75
CA LEU A 322 9.25 -11.99 -3.13
C LEU A 322 8.37 -11.11 -4.02
N PHE A 323 7.09 -11.46 -4.10
CA PHE A 323 6.09 -10.75 -4.90
C PHE A 323 4.91 -10.33 -4.02
N ILE A 324 4.51 -9.07 -4.13
CA ILE A 324 3.31 -8.52 -3.49
C ILE A 324 2.41 -7.99 -4.59
N THR A 325 1.34 -8.72 -4.87
CA THR A 325 0.40 -8.47 -5.98
C THR A 325 -1.04 -8.53 -5.47
N GLU A 326 -2.02 -8.29 -6.34
CA GLU A 326 -3.42 -8.37 -5.92
C GLU A 326 -3.82 -9.73 -5.35
N ASP A 327 -3.13 -10.80 -5.75
CA ASP A 327 -3.39 -12.20 -5.38
C ASP A 327 -2.26 -12.84 -4.56
N GLN A 328 -1.21 -12.08 -4.20
CA GLN A 328 -0.11 -12.55 -3.37
C GLN A 328 0.25 -11.54 -2.28
N GLU A 329 0.24 -12.01 -1.03
CA GLU A 329 0.78 -11.30 0.12
C GLU A 329 2.10 -11.92 0.57
N ILE A 330 2.89 -11.16 1.32
CA ILE A 330 4.07 -11.70 2.01
C ILE A 330 3.90 -11.54 3.52
N GLU A 331 4.43 -12.50 4.26
CA GLU A 331 4.37 -12.59 5.72
C GLU A 331 5.79 -12.74 6.26
N MET A 332 6.10 -12.00 7.33
CA MET A 332 7.42 -12.04 7.96
C MET A 332 7.72 -13.46 8.45
N PRO A 333 8.86 -14.06 8.05
CA PRO A 333 9.20 -15.42 8.40
C PRO A 333 9.39 -15.57 9.92
N GLY A 334 9.16 -16.78 10.43
CA GLY A 334 9.20 -17.08 11.86
C GLY A 334 8.01 -16.51 12.64
N PHE A 335 8.02 -15.21 12.95
CA PHE A 335 7.03 -14.56 13.83
C PHE A 335 5.62 -14.55 13.25
N LYS A 336 5.48 -14.35 11.93
CA LYS A 336 4.19 -14.30 11.23
C LYS A 336 3.22 -13.23 11.76
N THR A 337 3.75 -12.18 12.35
CA THR A 337 2.99 -11.07 12.95
C THR A 337 2.82 -9.89 12.00
N VAL A 338 3.71 -9.74 11.01
CA VAL A 338 3.72 -8.65 10.04
C VAL A 338 3.43 -9.18 8.64
N LYS A 339 2.50 -8.52 7.94
CA LYS A 339 2.14 -8.82 6.55
C LYS A 339 2.17 -7.57 5.70
N LEU A 340 2.60 -7.71 4.45
CA LEU A 340 2.46 -6.69 3.42
C LEU A 340 1.51 -7.19 2.33
N ILE A 341 0.51 -6.36 2.02
CA ILE A 341 -0.60 -6.70 1.13
C ILE A 341 -0.79 -5.57 0.12
N PHE A 342 -0.95 -5.93 -1.15
CA PHE A 342 -1.33 -5.01 -2.21
C PHE A 342 -2.75 -5.35 -2.68
N THR A 343 -3.66 -4.38 -2.65
CA THR A 343 -5.08 -4.61 -3.00
C THR A 343 -5.45 -4.11 -4.40
N GLY A 344 -4.45 -3.70 -5.18
CA GLY A 344 -4.60 -3.24 -6.56
C GLY A 344 -4.47 -1.74 -6.73
N LEU A 345 -4.63 -1.29 -7.97
CA LEU A 345 -4.67 0.12 -8.33
C LEU A 345 -6.11 0.59 -8.54
N ASN A 346 -6.34 1.85 -8.20
CA ASN A 346 -7.48 2.58 -8.72
C ASN A 346 -7.10 3.09 -10.11
N TYR A 347 -7.58 2.41 -11.13
CA TYR A 347 -7.44 2.89 -12.50
C TYR A 347 -8.44 4.03 -12.73
N PRO A 348 -8.03 5.11 -13.42
CA PRO A 348 -8.97 6.11 -13.89
C PRO A 348 -10.07 5.48 -14.75
N ALA A 349 -11.19 6.18 -14.89
CA ALA A 349 -12.24 5.71 -15.80
C ALA A 349 -11.70 5.68 -17.24
N GLU A 350 -12.06 4.64 -18.00
CA GLU A 350 -11.68 4.56 -19.41
C GLU A 350 -12.36 5.68 -20.21
N GLU A 351 -11.56 6.45 -20.96
CA GLU A 351 -12.03 7.50 -21.85
C GLU A 351 -11.83 7.08 -23.32
N GLU A 352 -12.91 7.14 -24.12
CA GLU A 352 -12.85 6.90 -25.55
C GLU A 352 -12.87 8.24 -26.30
N ILE A 353 -11.68 8.75 -26.64
CA ILE A 353 -11.51 10.00 -27.40
C ILE A 353 -11.18 9.67 -28.85
N LYS A 354 -11.95 10.23 -29.80
CA LYS A 354 -11.77 9.97 -31.24
C LYS A 354 -11.26 11.19 -31.96
N VAL A 355 -10.34 10.97 -32.90
CA VAL A 355 -10.05 11.96 -33.94
C VAL A 355 -10.94 11.65 -35.14
N GLU A 356 -11.92 12.50 -35.39
CA GLU A 356 -12.80 12.40 -36.54
C GLU A 356 -12.48 13.46 -37.59
N VAL A 357 -12.66 13.10 -38.86
CA VAL A 357 -12.50 14.02 -39.99
C VAL A 357 -13.87 14.17 -40.65
N ASP A 358 -14.48 15.34 -40.45
CA ASP A 358 -15.66 15.78 -41.19
C ASP A 358 -15.26 16.22 -42.61
N SER A 359 -16.22 16.65 -43.45
CA SER A 359 -15.90 17.11 -44.81
C SER A 359 -14.94 18.28 -44.84
N ASP A 360 -14.99 19.15 -43.83
CA ASP A 360 -14.37 20.47 -43.84
C ASP A 360 -13.38 20.68 -42.69
N TYR A 361 -13.35 19.82 -41.66
CA TYR A 361 -12.39 19.92 -40.55
C TYR A 361 -12.20 18.60 -39.81
N ALA A 362 -11.06 18.47 -39.11
CA ALA A 362 -10.81 17.41 -38.14
C ALA A 362 -11.12 17.89 -36.72
N LYS A 363 -11.66 17.02 -35.88
CA LYS A 363 -12.07 17.32 -34.49
C LYS A 363 -11.64 16.21 -33.53
N LEU A 364 -11.48 16.58 -32.26
CA LEU A 364 -11.60 15.65 -31.15
C LEU A 364 -13.09 15.48 -30.84
N GLU A 365 -13.57 14.26 -30.91
CA GLU A 365 -14.91 13.87 -30.50
C GLU A 365 -14.85 13.23 -29.11
N ASN A 366 -15.88 13.50 -28.30
CA ASN A 366 -16.04 12.99 -26.95
C ASN A 366 -14.87 13.31 -26.01
N PHE A 367 -14.27 14.50 -26.12
CA PHE A 367 -13.19 14.91 -25.25
C PHE A 367 -13.73 15.37 -23.88
N PRO A 368 -13.53 14.61 -22.79
CA PRO A 368 -14.00 15.01 -21.47
C PRO A 368 -13.02 16.01 -20.85
N THR A 369 -13.50 17.15 -20.34
CA THR A 369 -12.77 17.92 -19.34
C THR A 369 -13.44 17.75 -17.97
N ILE A 370 -12.94 18.43 -16.94
CA ILE A 370 -13.42 18.32 -15.57
C ILE A 370 -14.95 18.53 -15.43
N ASP A 371 -15.55 19.36 -16.29
CA ASP A 371 -16.95 19.76 -16.19
C ASP A 371 -17.91 19.10 -17.19
N SER A 372 -17.43 18.69 -18.37
CA SER A 372 -18.29 18.16 -19.42
C SER A 372 -17.47 17.46 -20.52
N VAL A 373 -18.17 16.81 -21.44
CA VAL A 373 -17.63 16.26 -22.68
C VAL A 373 -17.83 17.25 -23.83
N TYR A 374 -16.83 17.38 -24.71
CA TYR A 374 -16.80 18.34 -25.79
C TYR A 374 -16.38 17.74 -27.13
N GLU A 375 -16.89 18.37 -28.18
CA GLU A 375 -16.26 18.33 -29.49
C GLU A 375 -15.37 19.56 -29.67
N ILE A 376 -14.10 19.33 -30.05
CA ILE A 376 -13.09 20.37 -30.22
C ILE A 376 -12.57 20.33 -31.66
N PRO A 377 -12.95 21.31 -32.51
CA PRO A 377 -12.39 21.44 -33.85
C PRO A 377 -10.89 21.74 -33.79
N LEU A 378 -10.08 20.91 -34.44
CA LEU A 378 -8.62 21.04 -34.43
C LEU A 378 -8.10 21.69 -35.71
N LEU A 379 -8.47 21.17 -36.88
CA LEU A 379 -7.84 21.55 -38.15
C LEU A 379 -8.87 21.68 -39.27
N TYR A 380 -9.01 22.88 -39.85
CA TYR A 380 -9.86 23.12 -41.01
C TYR A 380 -9.14 22.76 -42.30
N THR A 381 -9.83 22.08 -43.22
CA THR A 381 -9.35 21.72 -44.55
C THR A 381 -10.13 22.45 -45.64
N ASN A 382 -9.42 22.89 -46.68
CA ASN A 382 -10.05 23.42 -47.90
C ASN A 382 -10.30 22.32 -48.96
N GLY A 383 -10.22 21.05 -48.58
CA GLY A 383 -10.32 19.88 -49.45
C GLY A 383 -9.01 19.44 -50.10
N SER A 384 -7.91 20.20 -49.95
CA SER A 384 -6.58 19.83 -50.44
C SER A 384 -5.50 19.82 -49.36
N ALA A 385 -5.62 20.68 -48.35
CA ALA A 385 -4.72 20.75 -47.20
C ALA A 385 -5.43 21.31 -45.97
N TYR A 386 -4.92 20.99 -44.78
CA TYR A 386 -5.28 21.71 -43.57
C TYR A 386 -4.64 23.09 -43.59
N THR A 387 -5.45 24.14 -43.45
CA THR A 387 -5.01 25.53 -43.64
C THR A 387 -5.19 26.43 -42.43
N LEU A 388 -6.02 26.02 -41.45
CA LEU A 388 -6.30 26.80 -40.24
C LEU A 388 -6.50 25.87 -39.05
N ILE A 389 -6.35 26.40 -37.84
CA ILE A 389 -6.65 25.73 -36.57
C ILE A 389 -8.08 26.08 -36.17
N GLY A 390 -8.90 25.07 -35.90
CA GLY A 390 -10.33 25.21 -35.61
C GLY A 390 -11.23 24.74 -36.75
N LYS A 391 -12.45 25.29 -36.80
CA LYS A 391 -13.53 24.81 -37.65
C LYS A 391 -13.57 25.45 -39.03
N ASP A 392 -13.36 26.76 -39.11
CA ASP A 392 -13.37 27.56 -40.35
C ASP A 392 -12.68 28.92 -40.13
N SER A 393 -12.71 29.83 -41.12
CA SER A 393 -12.04 31.14 -41.06
C SER A 393 -12.62 32.12 -40.03
N ASP A 394 -13.82 31.84 -39.53
CA ASP A 394 -14.60 32.71 -38.66
C ASP A 394 -14.76 32.08 -37.27
N LYS A 395 -14.44 30.77 -37.17
CA LYS A 395 -14.52 29.90 -36.00
C LYS A 395 -13.22 29.16 -35.76
N MET A 396 -12.14 29.91 -35.66
CA MET A 396 -10.83 29.36 -35.36
C MET A 396 -10.73 28.99 -33.88
N LEU A 397 -9.98 27.92 -33.60
CA LEU A 397 -9.49 27.59 -32.28
C LEU A 397 -8.16 28.32 -32.08
N LEU A 398 -8.07 29.13 -31.03
CA LEU A 398 -6.87 29.91 -30.75
C LEU A 398 -5.96 29.16 -29.77
N THR A 399 -4.76 28.84 -30.22
CA THR A 399 -3.68 28.18 -29.47
C THR A 399 -2.41 29.03 -29.52
N SER A 400 -1.50 28.84 -28.57
CA SER A 400 -0.20 29.53 -28.56
C SER A 400 0.81 28.83 -27.67
N GLY A 401 2.01 28.56 -28.19
CA GLY A 401 3.18 28.17 -27.39
C GLY A 401 3.84 29.32 -26.63
N GLY A 402 3.31 30.54 -26.75
CA GLY A 402 3.77 31.72 -26.02
C GLY A 402 2.99 31.96 -24.73
N ASN A 403 3.40 32.97 -23.98
CA ASN A 403 2.77 33.38 -22.71
C ASN A 403 1.50 34.24 -22.89
N SER A 404 1.05 34.44 -24.13
CA SER A 404 -0.13 35.24 -24.43
C SER A 404 -0.80 34.88 -25.74
N ILE A 405 -2.07 35.26 -25.83
CA ILE A 405 -2.94 35.14 -26.99
C ILE A 405 -3.69 36.46 -27.22
N THR A 406 -4.06 36.75 -28.47
CA THR A 406 -4.98 37.85 -28.79
C THR A 406 -6.27 37.27 -29.34
N PHE A 407 -7.30 37.21 -28.51
CA PHE A 407 -8.61 36.73 -28.91
C PHE A 407 -9.32 37.78 -29.77
N ASN A 408 -9.92 37.37 -30.89
CA ASN A 408 -10.71 38.22 -31.77
C ASN A 408 -12.07 37.55 -32.01
N ALA A 409 -13.14 38.11 -31.46
CA ALA A 409 -14.48 37.50 -31.52
C ALA A 409 -15.12 37.50 -32.92
N SER A 410 -14.45 38.07 -33.94
CA SER A 410 -14.87 37.97 -35.34
C SER A 410 -14.17 36.84 -36.10
N LYS A 411 -13.20 36.17 -35.48
CA LYS A 411 -12.39 35.10 -36.10
C LYS A 411 -12.27 33.85 -35.24
N HIS A 412 -12.23 34.03 -33.92
CA HIS A 412 -11.97 32.97 -32.97
C HIS A 412 -13.28 32.59 -32.29
N GLU A 413 -13.60 31.30 -32.27
CA GLU A 413 -14.75 30.77 -31.55
C GLU A 413 -14.38 30.52 -30.08
N MET A 414 -13.19 29.98 -29.84
CA MET A 414 -12.71 29.58 -28.53
C MET A 414 -11.18 29.60 -28.45
N PHE A 415 -10.67 29.52 -27.22
CA PHE A 415 -9.27 29.26 -26.89
C PHE A 415 -9.20 28.26 -25.73
N ILE A 416 -8.08 27.56 -25.59
CA ILE A 416 -7.83 26.65 -24.46
C ILE A 416 -6.90 27.35 -23.49
N ALA A 417 -7.20 27.23 -22.20
CA ALA A 417 -6.27 27.55 -21.12
C ALA A 417 -6.15 26.34 -20.20
N SER A 418 -4.92 25.95 -19.91
CA SER A 418 -4.61 24.72 -19.17
C SER A 418 -3.59 24.96 -18.09
N TYR A 419 -3.67 24.20 -17.01
CA TYR A 419 -2.70 24.16 -15.93
C TYR A 419 -1.95 22.82 -15.99
N ASP A 420 -0.64 22.85 -15.77
CA ASP A 420 0.23 21.68 -15.66
C ASP A 420 1.43 21.98 -14.75
N ASP A 421 1.56 21.28 -13.63
CA ASP A 421 2.72 21.34 -12.74
C ASP A 421 3.64 20.10 -12.84
N GLY A 422 3.31 19.18 -13.73
CA GLY A 422 3.98 17.89 -13.93
C GLY A 422 3.29 16.71 -13.25
N ASP A 423 2.49 16.96 -12.21
CA ASP A 423 1.76 15.94 -11.45
C ASP A 423 0.24 16.03 -11.71
N ASP A 424 -0.28 17.26 -11.75
CA ASP A 424 -1.70 17.57 -11.98
C ASP A 424 -1.89 18.38 -13.28
N GLY A 425 -2.98 18.08 -13.99
CA GLY A 425 -3.33 18.76 -15.23
C GLY A 425 -4.83 19.00 -15.38
N GLU A 426 -5.22 20.21 -15.78
CA GLU A 426 -6.62 20.55 -16.08
C GLU A 426 -6.74 21.54 -17.25
N SER A 427 -7.88 21.54 -17.93
CA SER A 427 -8.13 22.38 -19.09
C SER A 427 -9.52 22.97 -19.15
N TYR A 428 -9.59 24.23 -19.57
CA TYR A 428 -10.81 25.00 -19.76
C TYR A 428 -10.96 25.46 -21.21
N ILE A 429 -12.17 25.31 -21.75
CA ILE A 429 -12.52 25.82 -23.08
C ILE A 429 -13.20 27.17 -22.89
N LEU A 430 -12.53 28.24 -23.34
CA LEU A 430 -12.91 29.60 -23.03
C LEU A 430 -13.19 30.42 -24.29
N LYS A 431 -13.94 31.52 -24.12
CA LYS A 431 -14.05 32.58 -25.13
C LYS A 431 -14.20 33.95 -24.48
N ALA A 432 -13.88 35.00 -25.23
CA ALA A 432 -14.21 36.37 -24.83
C ALA A 432 -15.40 36.91 -25.65
N GLY A 433 -16.36 37.55 -24.99
CA GLY A 433 -17.57 38.08 -25.61
C GLY A 433 -18.10 39.34 -24.91
N SER A 434 -19.24 39.87 -25.36
CA SER A 434 -19.87 41.05 -24.75
C SER A 434 -18.96 42.29 -24.62
N PHE A 435 -18.16 42.54 -25.66
CA PHE A 435 -17.29 43.70 -25.72
C PHE A 435 -18.07 45.01 -25.64
N GLY A 436 -17.71 45.86 -24.67
CA GLY A 436 -18.39 47.12 -24.41
C GLY A 436 -17.49 48.09 -23.65
N ASP A 437 -18.12 49.07 -23.00
CA ASP A 437 -17.45 49.92 -22.03
C ASP A 437 -18.39 50.31 -20.89
N THR A 438 -17.79 50.61 -19.75
CA THR A 438 -18.46 51.25 -18.61
C THR A 438 -17.60 52.44 -18.20
N ASP A 439 -18.19 53.63 -18.19
CA ASP A 439 -17.50 54.88 -17.84
C ASP A 439 -16.20 55.13 -18.64
N GLY A 440 -16.20 54.75 -19.92
CA GLY A 440 -15.07 54.93 -20.82
C GLY A 440 -13.97 53.87 -20.72
N VAL A 441 -14.09 52.89 -19.82
CA VAL A 441 -13.17 51.74 -19.71
C VAL A 441 -13.70 50.60 -20.55
N ASN A 442 -12.90 50.13 -21.52
CA ASN A 442 -13.29 48.98 -22.36
C ASN A 442 -13.35 47.72 -21.51
N LYS A 443 -14.41 46.93 -21.68
CA LYS A 443 -14.64 45.67 -20.97
C LYS A 443 -15.01 44.54 -21.93
N THR A 444 -14.78 43.32 -21.48
CA THR A 444 -15.23 42.09 -22.12
C THR A 444 -15.64 41.08 -21.05
N THR A 445 -16.42 40.08 -21.41
CA THR A 445 -16.79 38.97 -20.52
C THR A 445 -16.08 37.71 -20.98
N ILE A 446 -15.38 37.04 -20.07
CA ILE A 446 -14.86 35.70 -20.31
C ILE A 446 -15.96 34.69 -20.00
N TYR A 447 -16.14 33.75 -20.91
CA TYR A 447 -17.09 32.66 -20.79
C TYR A 447 -16.34 31.34 -20.83
N GLU A 448 -16.83 30.40 -20.03
CA GLU A 448 -16.41 29.02 -20.05
C GLU A 448 -17.49 28.19 -20.75
N ARG A 449 -17.08 27.24 -21.58
CA ARG A 449 -18.01 26.29 -22.17
C ARG A 449 -18.41 25.29 -21.09
N LYS A 450 -19.71 25.01 -20.94
CA LYS A 450 -20.25 23.95 -20.08
C LYS A 450 -21.22 23.12 -20.92
N GLY A 451 -20.72 22.03 -21.51
CA GLY A 451 -21.43 21.27 -22.53
C GLY A 451 -21.77 22.12 -23.76
N ASP A 452 -23.07 22.31 -24.02
CA ASP A 452 -23.58 23.11 -25.14
C ASP A 452 -23.80 24.60 -24.78
N SER A 453 -23.68 24.98 -23.51
CA SER A 453 -23.82 26.37 -23.06
C SER A 453 -22.48 27.07 -22.86
N TRP A 454 -22.56 28.40 -22.80
CA TRP A 454 -21.44 29.26 -22.43
C TRP A 454 -21.85 30.04 -21.20
N ASP A 455 -21.18 29.76 -20.09
CA ASP A 455 -21.46 30.34 -18.79
C ASP A 455 -20.50 31.50 -18.55
N SER A 456 -21.02 32.62 -18.05
CA SER A 456 -20.18 33.79 -17.77
C SER A 456 -19.30 33.51 -16.56
N VAL A 457 -18.00 33.61 -16.73
CA VAL A 457 -17.02 33.54 -15.64
C VAL A 457 -16.98 34.90 -14.96
N GLU A 458 -16.50 35.92 -15.69
CA GLU A 458 -16.37 37.27 -15.17
C GLU A 458 -16.37 38.31 -16.29
N THR A 459 -16.85 39.53 -15.97
CA THR A 459 -16.69 40.71 -16.84
C THR A 459 -15.51 41.53 -16.38
N VAL A 460 -14.51 41.63 -17.25
CA VAL A 460 -13.16 42.12 -16.95
C VAL A 460 -12.78 43.35 -17.75
N GLN A 461 -11.81 44.09 -17.22
CA GLN A 461 -11.10 45.20 -17.85
C GLN A 461 -9.59 44.93 -17.87
N GLU A 462 -8.83 45.81 -18.51
CA GLU A 462 -7.37 45.69 -18.59
C GLU A 462 -6.71 45.71 -17.19
N ASN A 463 -5.79 44.78 -16.97
CA ASN A 463 -5.08 44.43 -15.72
C ASN A 463 -5.85 43.59 -14.71
N ASP A 464 -7.10 43.21 -14.97
CA ASP A 464 -7.79 42.24 -14.13
C ASP A 464 -7.13 40.85 -14.26
N THR A 465 -7.27 40.03 -13.22
CA THR A 465 -6.87 38.62 -13.19
C THR A 465 -8.11 37.76 -13.03
N ILE A 466 -8.13 36.60 -13.68
CA ILE A 466 -9.18 35.59 -13.57
C ILE A 466 -8.55 34.27 -13.16
N GLU A 467 -9.20 33.58 -12.23
CA GLU A 467 -8.82 32.23 -11.78
C GLU A 467 -9.93 31.25 -12.17
N LEU A 468 -9.56 30.14 -12.84
CA LEU A 468 -10.43 29.00 -13.12
C LEU A 468 -9.73 27.74 -12.62
N GLY A 469 -10.14 27.21 -11.47
CA GLY A 469 -9.33 26.20 -10.78
C GLY A 469 -7.93 26.75 -10.48
N ASN A 470 -6.91 26.07 -10.98
CA ASN A 470 -5.50 26.42 -10.92
C ASN A 470 -5.02 27.24 -12.13
N VAL A 471 -5.86 27.42 -13.17
CA VAL A 471 -5.53 28.28 -14.31
C VAL A 471 -5.66 29.76 -13.91
N GLU A 472 -4.55 30.49 -14.02
CA GLU A 472 -4.53 31.94 -13.77
C GLU A 472 -4.29 32.74 -15.06
N LEU A 473 -5.19 33.66 -15.37
CA LEU A 473 -5.13 34.50 -16.57
C LEU A 473 -5.09 35.97 -16.20
N LYS A 474 -4.25 36.74 -16.89
CA LYS A 474 -4.20 38.20 -16.79
C LYS A 474 -4.73 38.85 -18.05
N ILE A 475 -5.63 39.82 -17.87
CA ILE A 475 -6.30 40.53 -18.96
C ILE A 475 -5.46 41.73 -19.40
N GLY A 476 -5.11 41.75 -20.67
CA GLY A 476 -4.40 42.85 -21.33
C GLY A 476 -5.34 43.84 -22.01
N ALA A 477 -4.83 44.49 -23.05
CA ALA A 477 -5.56 45.52 -23.79
C ALA A 477 -6.86 44.97 -24.42
N ILE A 478 -7.97 45.67 -24.18
CA ILE A 478 -9.29 45.37 -24.75
C ILE A 478 -9.66 46.44 -25.78
N ASN A 479 -10.05 46.01 -26.98
CA ASN A 479 -10.60 46.89 -28.02
C ASN A 479 -12.04 46.51 -28.34
N LYS A 480 -13.00 47.28 -27.84
CA LYS A 480 -14.43 47.03 -28.06
C LYS A 480 -14.89 47.17 -29.53
N ARG A 481 -14.19 47.99 -30.32
CA ARG A 481 -14.55 48.22 -31.74
C ARG A 481 -14.09 47.07 -32.62
N GLN A 482 -12.87 46.59 -32.38
CA GLN A 482 -12.31 45.44 -33.09
C GLN A 482 -12.74 44.10 -32.46
N LYS A 483 -13.36 44.14 -31.28
CA LYS A 483 -13.75 42.98 -30.47
C LYS A 483 -12.57 42.06 -30.18
N THR A 484 -11.47 42.67 -29.74
CA THR A 484 -10.24 41.95 -29.40
C THR A 484 -9.86 42.14 -27.94
N VAL A 485 -9.24 41.12 -27.35
CA VAL A 485 -8.61 41.17 -26.02
C VAL A 485 -7.30 40.41 -26.04
N VAL A 486 -6.27 40.97 -25.41
CA VAL A 486 -5.02 40.24 -25.11
C VAL A 486 -5.17 39.52 -23.78
N ILE A 487 -4.76 38.26 -23.71
CA ILE A 487 -4.82 37.43 -22.50
C ILE A 487 -3.43 36.86 -22.30
N TYR A 488 -2.89 37.00 -21.09
CA TYR A 488 -1.60 36.46 -20.67
C TYR A 488 -1.83 35.29 -19.70
N ASN A 489 -0.92 34.31 -19.71
CA ASN A 489 -0.83 33.44 -18.55
C ASN A 489 -0.30 34.26 -17.36
N ASN A 490 -0.81 33.99 -16.16
CA ASN A 490 -0.40 34.65 -14.93
C ASN A 490 0.36 33.72 -13.97
N SER A 491 0.53 32.45 -14.35
CA SER A 491 1.40 31.46 -13.70
C SER A 491 2.30 30.79 -14.75
N ALA A 492 3.41 30.18 -14.31
CA ALA A 492 4.33 29.45 -15.20
C ALA A 492 3.76 28.11 -15.66
N GLU A 493 2.83 27.56 -14.87
CA GLU A 493 2.10 26.31 -15.05
C GLU A 493 0.87 26.49 -15.97
N THR A 494 0.44 27.73 -16.20
CA THR A 494 -0.66 28.03 -17.12
C THR A 494 -0.19 28.18 -18.57
N ASN A 495 -0.83 27.49 -19.52
CA ASN A 495 -0.51 27.51 -20.94
C ASN A 495 -1.73 27.52 -21.88
N PHE A 496 -1.50 27.75 -23.18
CA PHE A 496 -2.54 27.85 -24.22
C PHE A 496 -2.37 26.83 -25.36
N TYR A 497 -1.60 25.76 -25.15
CA TYR A 497 -1.26 24.79 -26.19
C TYR A 497 -1.39 23.33 -25.74
N GLU A 498 -1.68 23.07 -24.48
CA GLU A 498 -1.94 21.73 -23.96
C GLU A 498 -3.42 21.58 -23.66
N LEU A 499 -3.90 20.34 -23.73
CA LEU A 499 -5.26 19.96 -23.40
C LEU A 499 -5.23 18.68 -22.57
N PHE A 500 -5.85 18.73 -21.40
CA PHE A 500 -5.96 17.63 -20.46
C PHE A 500 -7.41 17.14 -20.44
N SER A 501 -7.55 15.83 -20.61
CA SER A 501 -8.83 15.16 -20.38
C SER A 501 -9.10 15.03 -18.89
N LYS A 502 -10.35 14.70 -18.54
CA LYS A 502 -10.76 14.53 -17.15
C LYS A 502 -9.94 13.48 -16.41
N GLU A 503 -9.57 12.39 -17.08
CA GLU A 503 -8.87 11.27 -16.48
C GLU A 503 -7.35 11.26 -16.82
N GLY A 504 -6.82 12.33 -17.43
CA GLY A 504 -5.38 12.61 -17.47
C GLY A 504 -4.66 12.42 -18.82
N LEU A 505 -5.35 12.08 -19.92
CA LEU A 505 -4.76 12.18 -21.26
C LEU A 505 -4.34 13.62 -21.56
N LYS A 506 -3.04 13.80 -21.85
CA LYS A 506 -2.45 15.05 -22.32
C LYS A 506 -2.33 15.08 -23.84
N ILE A 507 -2.84 16.15 -24.47
CA ILE A 507 -2.72 16.41 -25.92
C ILE A 507 -2.02 17.75 -26.14
N TYR A 508 -1.07 17.77 -27.06
CA TYR A 508 -0.48 19.00 -27.58
C TYR A 508 -1.28 19.50 -28.78
N LEU A 509 -1.84 20.71 -28.65
CA LEU A 509 -2.59 21.38 -29.70
C LEU A 509 -1.64 22.00 -30.74
N PRO A 510 -2.07 22.07 -32.01
CA PRO A 510 -1.26 22.57 -33.12
C PRO A 510 -0.89 24.06 -33.04
#